data_AF-A0A1H7WJF4-F1
#
_entry.id   AF-A0A1H7WJF4-F1
#
_cell.length_a   1.000
_cell.length_b   1.000
_cell.length_c   1.000
_cell.angle_alpha   90.00
_cell.angle_beta   90.00
_cell.angle_gamma   90.00
#
_symmetry.space_group_name_H-M   'P 1'
#
loop_
_entity.id
_entity.type
_entity.pdbx_description
1 polymer ?
#
loop_
_entity_poly.entity_id
_entity_poly.type
_entity_poly.pdbx_seq_one_letter_code
_entity_poly.pdbx_strand_id
1 'polypeptide(L)'
;MSTANDWRIRRTQDKFSLSTTNEARIRRTQKKISSSTVNDGCIRRTQKKISSSTVNDGRIRRTRDKNSLSTANEARIRRTQGKITVSTANEGCIRRTQGKNSLSTANEAPIRRTQGKINVSTANEARIRRTRHRMSMSTANEITKESYTTDKQNHVH
;
A
#
# COMPACT_ATOMS: atom_id res chain seq x y z
N MET A 1 14.39 -19.12 17.19
CA MET A 1 13.99 -18.42 15.94
C MET A 1 15.22 -17.73 15.38
N SER A 2 15.66 -18.05 14.16
CA SER A 2 16.84 -17.40 13.56
C SER A 2 16.45 -16.05 12.99
N THR A 3 16.74 -14.97 13.72
CA THR A 3 16.65 -13.61 13.22
C THR A 3 17.79 -13.40 12.24
N ALA A 4 17.50 -13.41 10.95
CA ALA A 4 18.49 -13.03 9.96
C ALA A 4 18.54 -11.49 9.90
N ASN A 5 19.70 -10.93 10.22
CA ASN A 5 19.84 -9.49 10.43
C ASN A 5 19.70 -8.67 9.14
N ASP A 6 20.14 -9.19 7.99
CA ASP A 6 20.15 -8.39 6.76
C ASP A 6 20.02 -9.26 5.49
N TRP A 7 18.93 -9.11 4.73
CA TRP A 7 18.66 -9.85 3.50
C TRP A 7 18.78 -8.96 2.26
N ARG A 8 19.54 -9.41 1.26
CA ARG A 8 19.70 -8.68 -0.01
C ARG A 8 19.41 -9.56 -1.21
N ILE A 9 18.35 -9.23 -1.94
CA ILE A 9 17.90 -10.00 -3.11
C ILE A 9 17.96 -9.13 -4.35
N ARG A 10 18.86 -9.48 -5.28
CA ARG A 10 18.99 -8.75 -6.55
C ARG A 10 17.85 -9.06 -7.53
N ARG A 11 17.47 -10.33 -7.65
CA ARG A 11 16.38 -10.82 -8.51
C ARG A 11 15.90 -12.17 -8.00
N THR A 12 14.60 -12.40 -8.07
CA THR A 12 14.00 -13.73 -8.01
C THR A 12 12.85 -13.80 -9.00
N GLN A 13 12.71 -14.96 -9.67
CA GLN A 13 11.58 -15.21 -10.56
C GLN A 13 10.38 -15.74 -9.77
N ASP A 14 10.65 -16.54 -8.74
CA ASP A 14 9.62 -17.26 -8.00
C ASP A 14 9.11 -16.54 -6.75
N LYS A 15 8.35 -17.28 -5.95
CA LYS A 15 7.90 -16.87 -4.63
C LYS A 15 9.11 -16.84 -3.69
N PHE A 16 9.20 -15.76 -2.93
CA PHE A 16 10.17 -15.62 -1.87
C PHE A 16 9.44 -15.35 -0.55
N SER A 17 9.91 -15.98 0.53
CA SER A 17 9.30 -15.90 1.86
C SER A 17 10.34 -15.52 2.90
N LEU A 18 10.02 -14.56 3.75
CA LEU A 18 10.78 -14.19 4.95
C LEU A 18 9.91 -14.44 6.18
N SER A 19 10.50 -14.93 7.26
CA SER A 19 9.80 -15.02 8.55
C SER A 19 9.92 -13.68 9.28
N THR A 20 10.90 -13.56 10.17
CA THR A 20 11.26 -12.31 10.84
C THR A 20 12.58 -11.81 10.27
N THR A 21 12.65 -10.52 9.95
CA THR A 21 13.85 -9.92 9.38
C THR A 21 14.00 -8.49 9.89
N ASN A 22 15.22 -8.14 10.29
CA ASN A 22 15.54 -6.78 10.68
C ASN A 22 15.62 -5.88 9.45
N GLU A 23 16.47 -6.22 8.47
CA GLU A 23 16.57 -5.47 7.21
C GLU A 23 16.38 -6.37 5.98
N ALA A 24 15.53 -5.94 5.04
CA ALA A 24 15.28 -6.66 3.79
C ALA A 24 15.28 -5.73 2.57
N ARG A 25 16.24 -5.91 1.66
CA ARG A 25 16.35 -5.18 0.40
C ARG A 25 16.10 -6.08 -0.80
N ILE A 26 14.93 -5.91 -1.42
CA ILE A 26 14.51 -6.71 -2.59
C ILE A 26 14.43 -5.83 -3.83
N ARG A 27 15.29 -6.12 -4.80
CA ARG A 27 15.47 -5.28 -5.98
C ARG A 27 14.45 -5.59 -7.08
N ARG A 28 14.13 -6.87 -7.32
CA ARG A 28 13.12 -7.32 -8.30
C ARG A 28 12.58 -8.72 -7.94
N THR A 29 11.26 -8.87 -7.96
CA THR A 29 10.58 -10.17 -7.91
C THR A 29 9.52 -10.25 -9.01
N GLN A 30 9.44 -11.38 -9.73
CA GLN A 30 8.36 -11.56 -10.72
C GLN A 30 7.09 -12.05 -10.04
N LYS A 31 7.10 -13.19 -9.34
CA LYS A 31 5.89 -13.75 -8.74
C LYS A 31 5.51 -13.08 -7.42
N LYS A 32 6.05 -13.52 -6.29
CA LYS A 32 5.50 -13.15 -4.98
C LYS A 32 6.57 -12.90 -3.93
N ILE A 33 6.34 -11.91 -3.09
CA ILE A 33 7.06 -11.73 -1.82
C ILE A 33 6.04 -11.95 -0.69
N SER A 34 6.40 -12.79 0.26
CA SER A 34 5.68 -13.02 1.50
C SER A 34 6.60 -12.75 2.69
N SER A 35 6.13 -12.00 3.67
CA SER A 35 6.91 -11.73 4.89
C SER A 35 6.00 -11.77 6.12
N SER A 36 6.46 -12.37 7.23
CA SER A 36 5.71 -12.29 8.48
C SER A 36 5.97 -10.96 9.16
N THR A 37 7.22 -10.69 9.56
CA THR A 37 7.62 -9.46 10.25
C THR A 37 8.86 -8.86 9.60
N VAL A 38 8.79 -7.59 9.23
CA VAL A 38 9.92 -6.84 8.66
C VAL A 38 10.08 -5.52 9.44
N ASN A 39 11.24 -5.31 10.04
CA ASN A 39 11.50 -4.05 10.75
C ASN A 39 11.83 -2.93 9.76
N ASP A 40 12.77 -3.14 8.85
CA ASP A 40 13.07 -2.24 7.73
C ASP A 40 13.06 -3.03 6.40
N GLY A 41 12.15 -2.65 5.50
CA GLY A 41 11.94 -3.34 4.24
C GLY A 41 11.91 -2.39 3.04
N CYS A 42 12.79 -2.62 2.06
CA CYS A 42 12.77 -1.91 0.79
C CYS A 42 12.55 -2.86 -0.39
N ILE A 43 11.40 -2.70 -1.07
CA ILE A 43 11.06 -3.46 -2.28
C ILE A 43 10.99 -2.51 -3.48
N ARG A 44 11.92 -2.68 -4.43
CA ARG A 44 12.01 -1.77 -5.57
C ARG A 44 11.02 -2.08 -6.68
N ARG A 45 10.77 -3.37 -6.98
CA ARG A 45 9.82 -3.80 -8.02
C ARG A 45 9.31 -5.22 -7.73
N THR A 46 7.99 -5.38 -7.74
CA THR A 46 7.34 -6.70 -7.81
C THR A 46 6.33 -6.69 -8.95
N GLN A 47 6.26 -7.75 -9.76
CA GLN A 47 5.21 -7.83 -10.77
C GLN A 47 3.90 -8.26 -10.13
N LYS A 48 3.77 -9.49 -9.58
CA LYS A 48 2.46 -9.93 -9.10
C LYS A 48 2.11 -9.45 -7.70
N LYS A 49 2.71 -10.01 -6.64
CA LYS A 49 2.16 -9.84 -5.29
C LYS A 49 3.19 -9.57 -4.22
N ILE A 50 2.86 -8.63 -3.33
CA ILE A 50 3.52 -8.45 -2.03
C ILE A 50 2.48 -8.73 -0.94
N SER A 51 2.87 -9.48 0.08
CA SER A 51 2.07 -9.74 1.27
C SER A 51 2.95 -9.73 2.50
N SER A 52 2.68 -8.80 3.41
CA SER A 52 3.35 -8.74 4.70
C SER A 52 2.34 -8.69 5.84
N SER A 53 2.60 -9.42 6.92
CA SER A 53 1.75 -9.34 8.11
C SER A 53 2.06 -8.08 8.90
N THR A 54 3.31 -7.89 9.31
CA THR A 54 3.75 -6.73 10.09
C THR A 54 4.96 -6.06 9.43
N VAL A 55 4.90 -4.74 9.26
CA VAL A 55 6.00 -3.92 8.73
C VAL A 55 6.18 -2.68 9.59
N ASN A 56 7.37 -2.46 10.13
CA ASN A 56 7.64 -1.27 10.93
C ASN A 56 8.02 -0.06 10.05
N ASP A 57 9.05 -0.17 9.19
CA ASP A 57 9.33 0.78 8.10
C ASP A 57 9.37 0.01 6.77
N GLY A 58 8.43 0.34 5.88
CA GLY A 58 8.24 -0.33 4.60
C GLY A 58 8.23 0.62 3.42
N ARG A 59 9.16 0.43 2.47
CA ARG A 59 9.22 1.21 1.22
C ARG A 59 8.99 0.32 0.01
N ILE A 60 7.87 0.54 -0.68
CA ILE A 60 7.52 -0.17 -1.92
C ILE A 60 7.51 0.79 -3.08
N ARG A 61 8.47 0.65 -3.99
CA ARG A 61 8.65 1.60 -5.09
C ARG A 61 7.72 1.36 -6.27
N ARG A 62 7.46 0.09 -6.62
CA ARG A 62 6.55 -0.32 -7.71
C ARG A 62 6.00 -1.73 -7.47
N THR A 63 4.69 -1.88 -7.56
CA THR A 63 4.02 -3.18 -7.68
C THR A 63 3.07 -3.14 -8.87
N ARG A 64 2.99 -4.21 -9.67
CA ARG A 64 2.00 -4.26 -10.74
C ARG A 64 0.65 -4.65 -10.17
N ASP A 65 0.49 -5.87 -9.65
CA ASP A 65 -0.88 -6.38 -9.46
C ASP A 65 -1.44 -6.14 -8.04
N LYS A 66 -0.77 -6.62 -6.98
CA LYS A 66 -1.33 -6.54 -5.61
C LYS A 66 -0.28 -6.27 -4.54
N ASN A 67 -0.60 -5.32 -3.66
CA ASN A 67 0.09 -5.11 -2.40
C ASN A 67 -0.90 -5.30 -1.23
N SER A 68 -0.52 -6.10 -0.24
CA SER A 68 -1.34 -6.39 0.94
C SER A 68 -0.48 -6.29 2.19
N LEU A 69 -0.86 -5.42 3.12
CA LEU A 69 -0.21 -5.27 4.43
C LEU A 69 -1.29 -5.46 5.49
N SER A 70 -1.07 -6.32 6.49
CA SER A 70 -2.03 -6.42 7.60
C SER A 70 -1.81 -5.25 8.57
N THR A 71 -0.60 -5.09 9.08
CA THR A 71 -0.22 -4.00 9.99
C THR A 71 1.02 -3.30 9.47
N ALA A 72 0.98 -1.97 9.40
CA ALA A 72 2.11 -1.14 9.03
C ALA A 72 2.25 0.04 10.00
N ASN A 73 3.44 0.23 10.57
CA ASN A 73 3.70 1.43 11.37
C ASN A 73 4.02 2.60 10.42
N GLU A 74 5.09 2.51 9.63
CA GLU A 74 5.39 3.43 8.55
C GLU A 74 5.43 2.67 7.21
N ALA A 75 4.55 3.02 6.27
CA ALA A 75 4.56 2.42 4.93
C ALA A 75 4.47 3.46 3.82
N ARG A 76 5.45 3.45 2.91
CA ARG A 76 5.51 4.32 1.73
C ARG A 76 5.39 3.50 0.45
N ILE A 77 4.25 3.65 -0.23
CA ILE A 77 3.98 2.99 -1.52
C ILE A 77 3.98 4.04 -2.63
N ARG A 78 4.97 3.96 -3.53
CA ARG A 78 5.14 5.00 -4.55
C ARG A 78 4.21 4.83 -5.76
N ARG A 79 4.07 3.60 -6.27
CA ARG A 79 3.29 3.29 -7.48
C ARG A 79 2.74 1.87 -7.41
N THR A 80 1.43 1.72 -7.60
CA THR A 80 0.77 0.42 -7.81
C THR A 80 -0.15 0.48 -9.03
N GLN A 81 -0.13 -0.54 -9.88
CA GLN A 81 -1.00 -0.68 -11.06
C GLN A 81 -2.04 -1.79 -10.88
N GLY A 82 -2.72 -1.77 -9.74
CA GLY A 82 -3.65 -2.81 -9.35
C GLY A 82 -4.28 -2.50 -7.99
N LYS A 83 -4.21 -3.44 -7.05
CA LYS A 83 -4.84 -3.29 -5.73
C LYS A 83 -3.82 -3.02 -4.63
N ILE A 84 -4.13 -2.05 -3.76
CA ILE A 84 -3.52 -1.90 -2.44
C ILE A 84 -4.58 -2.28 -1.40
N THR A 85 -4.18 -3.05 -0.40
CA THR A 85 -4.99 -3.35 0.78
C THR A 85 -4.10 -3.19 2.01
N VAL A 86 -4.53 -2.35 2.93
CA VAL A 86 -3.87 -2.19 4.23
C VAL A 86 -4.96 -2.31 5.30
N SER A 87 -4.83 -3.25 6.23
CA SER A 87 -5.82 -3.39 7.30
C SER A 87 -5.61 -2.31 8.35
N THR A 88 -4.39 -2.18 8.87
CA THR A 88 -4.04 -1.17 9.88
C THR A 88 -2.77 -0.43 9.47
N ALA A 89 -2.81 0.90 9.49
CA ALA A 89 -1.64 1.75 9.26
C ALA A 89 -1.55 2.85 10.33
N ASN A 90 -0.40 3.03 10.97
CA ASN A 90 -0.19 4.24 11.78
C ASN A 90 0.11 5.41 10.84
N GLU A 91 1.17 5.32 10.05
CA GLU A 91 1.55 6.31 9.04
C GLU A 91 1.75 5.65 7.67
N GLY A 92 0.95 6.07 6.69
CA GLY A 92 0.89 5.43 5.38
C GLY A 92 0.82 6.43 4.24
N CYS A 93 1.86 6.52 3.41
CA CYS A 93 1.82 7.36 2.20
C CYS A 93 1.66 6.53 0.93
N ILE A 94 0.61 6.82 0.16
CA ILE A 94 0.39 6.26 -1.17
C ILE A 94 0.47 7.37 -2.22
N ARG A 95 1.52 7.38 -3.03
CA ARG A 95 1.72 8.44 -4.03
C ARG A 95 0.84 8.30 -5.27
N ARG A 96 0.76 7.10 -5.84
CA ARG A 96 0.04 6.85 -7.10
C ARG A 96 -0.50 5.43 -7.14
N THR A 97 -1.80 5.30 -7.37
CA THR A 97 -2.44 4.02 -7.64
C THR A 97 -3.27 4.11 -8.90
N GLN A 98 -3.11 3.15 -9.81
CA GLN A 98 -4.04 2.90 -10.91
C GLN A 98 -4.78 1.62 -10.58
N GLY A 99 -6.02 1.73 -10.10
CA GLY A 99 -6.80 0.60 -9.58
C GLY A 99 -7.46 0.90 -8.24
N LYS A 100 -7.46 -0.06 -7.32
CA LYS A 100 -8.23 0.01 -6.07
C LYS A 100 -7.32 0.20 -4.86
N ASN A 101 -7.69 1.12 -3.97
CA ASN A 101 -7.11 1.22 -2.63
C ASN A 101 -8.18 0.87 -1.59
N SER A 102 -7.82 0.06 -0.62
CA SER A 102 -8.68 -0.29 0.52
C SER A 102 -7.85 -0.16 1.79
N LEU A 103 -8.29 0.72 2.69
CA LEU A 103 -7.71 0.95 4.01
C LEU A 103 -8.80 0.67 5.05
N SER A 104 -8.57 -0.24 6.00
CA SER A 104 -9.58 -0.47 7.05
C SER A 104 -9.43 0.55 8.16
N THR A 105 -8.25 0.65 8.77
CA THR A 105 -7.95 1.59 9.86
C THR A 105 -6.64 2.31 9.55
N ALA A 106 -6.64 3.64 9.62
CA ALA A 106 -5.42 4.42 9.49
C ALA A 106 -5.36 5.62 10.44
N ASN A 107 -4.23 5.87 11.09
CA ASN A 107 -4.07 7.14 11.83
C ASN A 107 -3.78 8.27 10.85
N GLU A 108 -2.73 8.14 10.03
CA GLU A 108 -2.38 9.10 8.99
C GLU A 108 -2.23 8.41 7.62
N ALA A 109 -3.07 8.78 6.66
CA ALA A 109 -3.05 8.13 5.33
C ALA A 109 -3.05 9.12 4.14
N PRO A 110 -1.95 9.86 3.89
CA PRO A 110 -1.85 10.70 2.71
C PRO A 110 -1.85 9.90 1.39
N ILE A 111 -2.91 10.07 0.59
CA ILE A 111 -3.05 9.50 -0.75
C ILE A 111 -3.00 10.63 -1.79
N ARG A 112 -1.92 10.69 -2.58
CA ARG A 112 -1.73 11.82 -3.51
C ARG A 112 -2.52 11.71 -4.81
N ARG A 113 -2.60 10.53 -5.42
CA ARG A 113 -3.30 10.33 -6.71
C ARG A 113 -3.81 8.89 -6.84
N THR A 114 -5.10 8.74 -7.08
CA THR A 114 -5.70 7.44 -7.44
C THR A 114 -6.50 7.59 -8.73
N GLN A 115 -6.20 6.75 -9.70
CA GLN A 115 -7.04 6.49 -10.87
C GLN A 115 -7.79 5.19 -10.61
N GLY A 116 -8.91 5.28 -9.90
CA GLY A 116 -9.79 4.15 -9.58
C GLY A 116 -10.55 4.40 -8.29
N LYS A 117 -10.74 3.34 -7.50
CA LYS A 117 -11.59 3.39 -6.30
C LYS A 117 -10.74 3.50 -5.04
N ILE A 118 -11.17 4.33 -4.10
CA ILE A 118 -10.63 4.37 -2.73
C ILE A 118 -11.76 4.02 -1.75
N ASN A 119 -11.52 3.03 -0.90
CA ASN A 119 -12.37 2.73 0.24
C ASN A 119 -11.54 2.90 1.51
N VAL A 120 -12.03 3.69 2.46
CA VAL A 120 -11.43 3.83 3.80
C VAL A 120 -12.53 3.58 4.84
N SER A 121 -12.37 2.59 5.73
CA SER A 121 -13.41 2.37 6.75
C SER A 121 -13.28 3.40 7.88
N THR A 122 -12.12 3.47 8.50
CA THR A 122 -11.82 4.35 9.65
C THR A 122 -10.50 5.08 9.41
N ALA A 123 -10.47 6.40 9.57
CA ALA A 123 -9.23 7.16 9.60
C ALA A 123 -9.24 8.30 10.63
N ASN A 124 -8.15 8.52 11.36
CA ASN A 124 -8.03 9.71 12.19
C ASN A 124 -7.77 10.93 11.31
N GLU A 125 -6.76 10.85 10.45
CA GLU A 125 -6.38 11.85 9.46
C GLU A 125 -6.21 11.24 8.07
N ALA A 126 -7.11 11.62 7.15
CA ALA A 126 -7.04 11.20 5.75
C ALA A 126 -6.90 12.41 4.82
N ARG A 127 -5.72 12.55 4.20
CA ARG A 127 -5.46 13.56 3.17
C ARG A 127 -5.46 12.94 1.79
N ILE A 128 -6.48 13.22 0.99
CA ILE A 128 -6.58 12.69 -0.38
C ILE A 128 -6.59 13.83 -1.38
N ARG A 129 -5.51 13.92 -2.17
CA ARG A 129 -5.36 15.04 -3.10
C ARG A 129 -6.07 14.83 -4.44
N ARG A 130 -6.02 13.65 -5.06
CA ARG A 130 -6.71 13.46 -6.36
C ARG A 130 -7.24 12.06 -6.51
N THR A 131 -8.53 11.94 -6.83
CA THR A 131 -9.17 10.68 -7.18
C THR A 131 -9.95 10.86 -8.47
N ARG A 132 -9.74 9.98 -9.44
CA ARG A 132 -10.36 10.08 -10.78
C ARG A 132 -11.51 9.09 -11.03
N HIS A 133 -12.18 8.55 -10.01
CA HIS A 133 -13.42 7.78 -10.19
C HIS A 133 -14.33 7.83 -8.95
N ARG A 134 -14.02 7.06 -7.89
CA ARG A 134 -14.91 6.94 -6.73
C ARG A 134 -14.14 6.87 -5.43
N MET A 135 -14.67 7.53 -4.41
CA MET A 135 -14.22 7.44 -3.03
C MET A 135 -15.42 7.07 -2.14
N SER A 136 -15.19 6.18 -1.20
CA SER A 136 -16.12 5.87 -0.12
C SER A 136 -15.34 5.89 1.20
N MET A 137 -15.87 6.61 2.20
CA MET A 137 -15.35 6.61 3.56
C MET A 137 -16.51 6.42 4.54
N SER A 138 -16.31 5.59 5.57
CA SER A 138 -17.36 5.33 6.58
C SER A 138 -17.22 6.24 7.80
N THR A 139 -16.02 6.35 8.36
CA THR A 139 -15.76 7.13 9.59
C THR A 139 -14.42 7.84 9.47
N ALA A 140 -14.38 9.14 9.73
CA ALA A 140 -13.12 9.86 9.88
C ALA A 140 -13.23 11.03 10.84
N ASN A 141 -12.19 11.27 11.65
CA ASN A 141 -12.13 12.43 12.53
C ASN A 141 -11.78 13.70 11.74
N GLU A 142 -10.75 13.64 10.90
CA GLU A 142 -10.33 14.76 10.05
C GLU A 142 -10.08 14.33 8.59
N ILE A 143 -10.68 15.06 7.65
CA ILE A 143 -10.52 14.81 6.22
C ILE A 143 -10.19 16.11 5.49
N THR A 144 -9.05 16.12 4.79
CA THR A 144 -8.71 17.18 3.83
C THR A 144 -8.71 16.64 2.41
N LYS A 145 -9.61 17.15 1.56
CA LYS A 145 -9.70 16.79 0.13
C LYS A 145 -9.31 17.98 -0.74
N GLU A 146 -8.15 17.92 -1.39
CA GLU A 146 -7.67 18.99 -2.27
C GLU A 146 -7.84 18.61 -3.76
N SER A 147 -9.05 18.78 -4.31
CA SER A 147 -9.47 18.70 -5.74
C SER A 147 -10.26 17.48 -6.23
N TYR A 148 -11.46 17.78 -6.75
CA TYR A 148 -12.43 16.91 -7.44
C TYR A 148 -12.10 16.79 -8.94
N THR A 149 -12.45 15.64 -9.54
CA THR A 149 -12.94 15.59 -10.92
C THR A 149 -14.19 14.71 -10.90
N THR A 150 -15.34 15.40 -10.95
CA THR A 150 -16.68 14.85 -11.21
C THR A 150 -16.67 14.18 -12.58
N ASP A 151 -17.12 12.94 -12.67
CA ASP A 151 -17.69 12.46 -13.92
C ASP A 151 -19.20 12.45 -13.70
N LYS A 152 -19.87 13.46 -14.26
CA LYS A 152 -21.34 13.52 -14.28
C LYS A 152 -21.79 12.36 -15.18
N GLN A 153 -22.18 11.23 -14.60
CA GLN A 153 -23.05 10.30 -15.31
C GLN A 153 -24.48 10.81 -15.15
N ASN A 154 -24.91 11.61 -16.14
CA ASN A 154 -26.31 11.75 -16.48
C ASN A 154 -26.87 10.33 -16.70
N HIS A 155 -27.73 9.87 -15.81
CA HIS A 155 -28.77 8.91 -16.19
C HIS A 155 -30.10 9.45 -15.68
N VAL A 156 -30.77 10.16 -16.58
CA VAL A 156 -32.23 10.33 -16.58
C VAL A 156 -32.70 9.55 -17.79
N HIS A 157 -33.37 8.43 -17.56
CA HIS A 157 -34.49 7.95 -18.35
C HIS A 157 -35.42 7.22 -17.40
#